data_AF-A0A940P8Q1-F1
#
_entry.id   AF-A0A940P8Q1-F1
#
_cell.length_a   1.000
_cell.length_b   1.000
_cell.length_c   1.000
_cell.angle_alpha   90.00
_cell.angle_beta   90.00
_cell.angle_gamma   90.00
#
_symmetry.space_group_name_H-M   'P 1'
#
loop_
_entity.id
_entity.type
_entity.pdbx_description
1 polymer ?
#
loop_
_entity_poly.entity_id
_entity_poly.type
_entity_poly.pdbx_seq_one_letter_code
_entity_poly.pdbx_strand_id
1 'polypeptide(L)'
;MTREEVSEVVQTTLSYLLRQKMLKKPDEIVYRMISERLFQHWMPATNPDLKLERILKELDADPYIFAVLLFYRDRCTVETIAERMGVDVRTVSRNKKRLCIEIYRRLETT
;
A
#
# COMPACT_ATOMS: atom_id res chain seq x y z
N MET A 1 -12.97 -17.86 17.75
CA MET A 1 -12.39 -16.99 16.73
C MET A 1 -11.40 -16.05 17.37
N THR A 2 -10.15 -16.06 16.92
CA THR A 2 -9.10 -15.12 17.34
C THR A 2 -9.22 -13.80 16.58
N ARG A 3 -8.46 -12.78 17.02
CA ARG A 3 -8.43 -11.46 16.35
C ARG A 3 -7.87 -11.58 14.93
N GLU A 4 -6.92 -12.48 14.76
CA GLU A 4 -6.25 -12.78 13.48
C GLU A 4 -7.26 -13.40 12.50
N GLU A 5 -8.04 -14.39 12.95
CA GLU A 5 -9.09 -15.03 12.15
C GLU A 5 -10.18 -14.03 11.73
N VAL A 6 -10.58 -13.12 12.62
CA VAL A 6 -11.53 -12.03 12.29
C VAL A 6 -10.95 -11.12 11.20
N SER A 7 -9.68 -10.76 11.31
CA SER A 7 -9.01 -9.90 10.33
C SER A 7 -8.96 -10.55 8.95
N GLU A 8 -8.64 -11.84 8.89
CA GLU A 8 -8.60 -12.60 7.64
C GLU A 8 -9.97 -12.68 6.95
N VAL A 9 -11.03 -12.96 7.71
CA VAL A 9 -12.41 -12.97 7.19
C VAL A 9 -12.81 -11.60 6.65
N VAL A 10 -12.46 -10.52 7.34
CA VAL A 10 -12.74 -9.14 6.90
C VAL A 10 -11.99 -8.82 5.60
N GLN A 11 -10.69 -9.13 5.52
CA GLN A 11 -9.87 -8.87 4.33
C GLN A 11 -10.40 -9.64 3.10
N THR A 12 -10.79 -10.90 3.30
CA THR A 12 -11.37 -11.75 2.25
C THR A 12 -12.70 -11.18 1.76
N THR A 13 -13.56 -10.75 2.69
CA THR A 13 -14.86 -10.15 2.38
C THR A 13 -14.70 -8.83 1.61
N LEU A 14 -13.78 -7.96 2.04
CA LEU A 14 -13.51 -6.69 1.35
C LEU A 14 -12.98 -6.93 -0.08
N SER A 15 -12.07 -7.88 -0.25
CA SER A 15 -11.54 -8.26 -1.57
C SER A 15 -12.64 -8.75 -2.51
N TYR A 16 -13.56 -9.59 -2.00
CA TYR A 16 -14.73 -10.03 -2.75
C TYR A 16 -15.62 -8.86 -3.18
N LEU A 17 -15.98 -7.98 -2.24
CA LEU A 17 -16.87 -6.84 -2.52
C LEU A 17 -16.23 -5.82 -3.48
N LEU A 18 -14.90 -5.63 -3.41
CA LEU A 18 -14.15 -4.81 -4.36
C LEU A 18 -14.27 -5.36 -5.78
N ARG A 19 -14.08 -6.67 -5.97
CA ARG A 19 -14.20 -7.33 -7.28
C ARG A 19 -15.61 -7.23 -7.86
N GLN A 20 -16.63 -7.31 -7.00
CA GLN A 20 -18.04 -7.16 -7.39
C GLN A 20 -18.46 -5.69 -7.60
N LYS A 21 -17.55 -4.72 -7.42
CA LYS A 21 -17.84 -3.28 -7.51
C LYS A 21 -18.96 -2.82 -6.57
N MET A 22 -19.11 -3.49 -5.42
CA MET A 22 -20.21 -3.26 -4.47
C MET A 22 -19.87 -2.25 -3.37
N LEU A 23 -18.65 -1.70 -3.36
CA LEU A 23 -18.19 -0.81 -2.31
C LEU A 23 -18.27 0.66 -2.72
N LYS A 24 -18.71 1.50 -1.78
CA LYS A 24 -18.53 2.95 -1.88
C LYS A 24 -17.05 3.28 -1.66
N LYS A 25 -16.50 4.15 -2.51
CA LYS A 25 -15.11 4.63 -2.44
C LYS A 25 -14.06 3.49 -2.43
N PRO A 26 -14.03 2.64 -3.46
CA PRO A 26 -13.13 1.48 -3.53
C PRO A 26 -11.66 1.88 -3.36
N ASP A 27 -11.25 3.03 -3.90
CA ASP A 27 -9.87 3.53 -3.79
C ASP A 27 -9.42 3.84 -2.36
N GLU A 28 -10.32 4.30 -1.48
CA GLU A 28 -9.98 4.54 -0.07
C GLU A 28 -9.78 3.21 0.69
N ILE A 29 -10.57 2.19 0.33
CA ILE A 29 -10.48 0.85 0.91
C ILE A 29 -9.20 0.16 0.44
N VAL A 30 -8.95 0.16 -0.88
CA VAL A 30 -7.74 -0.36 -1.49
C VAL A 30 -6.49 0.30 -0.90
N TYR A 31 -6.49 1.63 -0.78
CA TYR A 31 -5.39 2.35 -0.16
C TYR A 31 -5.13 1.88 1.27
N ARG A 32 -6.18 1.70 2.09
CA ARG A 32 -6.02 1.23 3.47
C ARG A 32 -5.45 -0.20 3.52
N MET A 33 -5.99 -1.12 2.72
CA MET A 33 -5.54 -2.51 2.65
C MET A 33 -4.07 -2.61 2.24
N ILE A 34 -3.68 -1.93 1.15
CA ILE A 34 -2.28 -1.94 0.70
C ILE A 34 -1.38 -1.21 1.67
N SER A 35 -1.82 -0.10 2.25
CA SER A 35 -1.06 0.62 3.26
C SER A 35 -0.73 -0.30 4.44
N GLU A 36 -1.70 -1.06 4.96
CA GLU A 36 -1.49 -2.02 6.03
C GLU A 36 -0.54 -3.16 5.64
N ARG A 37 -0.77 -3.78 4.48
CA ARG A 37 0.09 -4.84 3.93
C ARG A 37 1.53 -4.36 3.74
N LEU A 38 1.72 -3.13 3.25
CA LEU A 38 3.02 -2.49 3.19
C LEU A 38 3.60 -2.34 4.59
N PHE A 39 2.89 -1.74 5.56
CA PHE A 39 3.39 -1.60 6.94
C PHE A 39 3.90 -2.92 7.54
N GLN A 40 3.17 -4.02 7.32
CA GLN A 40 3.48 -5.36 7.79
C GLN A 40 4.69 -5.98 7.09
N HIS A 41 4.87 -5.76 5.79
CA HIS A 41 5.96 -6.34 5.02
C HIS A 41 7.36 -6.00 5.56
N TRP A 42 7.55 -4.80 6.13
CA TRP A 42 8.82 -4.40 6.78
C TRP A 42 8.81 -4.59 8.31
N MET A 43 7.88 -5.35 8.88
CA MET A 43 7.92 -5.71 10.30
C MET A 43 8.84 -6.92 10.53
N PRO A 44 9.67 -6.92 11.60
CA PRO A 44 10.67 -7.98 11.83
C PRO A 44 10.13 -9.41 11.96
N ALA A 45 8.84 -9.58 12.25
CA ALA A 45 8.21 -10.87 12.51
C ALA A 45 7.37 -11.40 11.33
N THR A 46 7.42 -10.75 10.17
CA THR A 46 6.56 -11.08 9.03
C THR A 46 7.37 -11.78 7.94
N ASN A 47 6.84 -12.86 7.38
CA ASN A 47 7.44 -13.53 6.23
C ASN A 47 7.50 -12.57 5.02
N PRO A 48 8.59 -12.58 4.24
CA PRO A 48 8.73 -11.71 3.08
C PRO A 48 7.64 -11.99 2.05
N ASP A 49 6.92 -10.93 1.68
CA ASP A 49 5.91 -10.97 0.62
C ASP A 49 6.59 -10.81 -0.74
N LEU A 50 7.07 -11.93 -1.29
CA LEU A 50 7.84 -11.96 -2.53
C LEU A 50 7.08 -11.36 -3.73
N LYS A 51 5.73 -11.48 -3.75
CA LYS A 51 4.92 -10.86 -4.80
C LYS A 51 4.97 -9.34 -4.70
N LEU A 52 4.84 -8.82 -3.48
CA LEU A 52 4.91 -7.38 -3.22
C LEU A 52 6.31 -6.83 -3.53
N GLU A 53 7.39 -7.52 -3.15
CA GLU A 53 8.77 -7.12 -3.48
C GLU A 53 9.00 -7.00 -4.98
N ARG A 54 8.53 -8.00 -5.75
CA ARG A 54 8.65 -7.97 -7.22
C ARG A 54 7.95 -6.75 -7.80
N ILE A 55 6.73 -6.46 -7.35
CA ILE A 55 5.95 -5.30 -7.82
C ILE A 55 6.65 -3.99 -7.46
N LEU A 56 7.20 -3.88 -6.25
CA LEU A 56 7.93 -2.68 -5.82
C LEU A 56 9.18 -2.47 -6.68
N LYS A 57 9.87 -3.55 -7.05
CA LYS A 57 11.02 -3.50 -7.98
C LYS A 57 10.62 -3.09 -9.40
N GLU A 58 9.46 -3.54 -9.89
CA GLU A 58 8.94 -3.11 -11.19
C GLU A 58 8.50 -1.64 -11.22
N LEU A 59 8.17 -1.08 -10.04
CA LEU A 59 7.80 0.33 -9.87
C LEU A 59 9.01 1.23 -9.61
N ASP A 60 10.24 0.71 -9.64
CA ASP A 60 11.45 1.48 -9.34
C ASP A 60 11.68 2.68 -10.29
N ALA A 61 11.14 2.59 -11.52
CA ALA A 61 11.16 3.69 -12.48
C ALA A 61 10.17 4.83 -12.17
N ASP A 62 9.22 4.63 -11.25
CA ASP A 62 8.27 5.68 -10.85
C ASP A 62 8.95 6.68 -9.92
N PRO A 63 8.94 7.99 -10.23
CA PRO A 63 9.68 8.99 -9.46
C PRO A 63 9.18 9.14 -8.01
N TYR A 64 8.01 8.62 -7.67
CA TYR A 64 7.44 8.66 -6.33
C TYR A 64 7.51 7.33 -5.59
N ILE A 65 8.10 6.27 -6.16
CA ILE A 65 8.29 5.00 -5.45
C ILE A 65 9.14 5.18 -4.19
N PHE A 66 10.12 6.09 -4.26
CA PHE A 66 10.95 6.44 -3.12
C PHE A 66 10.13 7.00 -1.95
N ALA A 67 9.06 7.76 -2.22
CA ALA A 67 8.14 8.25 -1.19
C ALA A 67 7.41 7.10 -0.47
N VAL A 68 7.06 6.03 -1.21
CA VAL A 68 6.45 4.82 -0.63
C VAL A 68 7.46 4.13 0.29
N LEU A 69 8.70 3.94 -0.16
CA LEU A 69 9.75 3.32 0.66
C LEU A 69 10.05 4.14 1.91
N LEU A 70 10.24 5.45 1.79
CA LEU A 70 10.49 6.31 2.94
C LEU A 70 9.35 6.26 3.97
N PHE A 71 8.10 6.22 3.52
CA PHE A 71 6.95 6.20 4.41
C PHE A 71 6.77 4.83 5.08
N TYR A 72 6.80 3.75 4.30
CA TYR A 72 6.46 2.41 4.79
C TYR A 72 7.66 1.65 5.33
N ARG A 73 8.84 1.72 4.72
CA ARG A 73 10.04 1.07 5.24
C ARG A 73 10.71 1.93 6.29
N ASP A 74 10.97 3.19 5.96
CA ASP A 74 11.81 4.06 6.79
C ASP A 74 11.02 4.90 7.82
N ARG A 75 9.69 4.70 7.88
CA ARG A 75 8.77 5.33 8.85
C ARG A 75 8.85 6.86 8.89
N CYS A 76 9.22 7.50 7.78
CA CYS A 76 9.25 8.96 7.66
C CYS A 76 7.83 9.54 7.59
N THR A 77 7.66 10.77 8.11
CA THR A 77 6.41 11.52 7.92
C THR A 77 6.29 12.04 6.49
N VAL A 78 5.08 12.40 6.07
CA VAL A 78 4.84 12.94 4.72
C VAL A 78 5.55 14.28 4.55
N GLU A 79 5.65 15.07 5.62
CA GLU A 79 6.35 16.35 5.68
C GLU A 79 7.86 16.17 5.45
N THR A 80 8.49 15.23 6.14
CA THR A 80 9.91 14.91 5.93
C THR A 80 10.17 14.41 4.51
N ILE A 81 9.27 13.61 3.96
CA ILE A 81 9.39 13.11 2.58
C ILE A 81 9.27 14.27 1.58
N ALA A 82 8.29 15.16 1.78
CA ALA A 82 8.06 16.34 0.96
C ALA A 82 9.29 17.25 0.93
N GLU A 83 9.89 17.51 2.10
CA GLU A 83 11.13 18.26 2.24
C GLU A 83 12.29 17.58 1.49
N ARG A 84 12.50 16.27 1.71
CA ARG A 84 13.58 15.51 1.05
C ARG A 84 13.46 15.47 -0.47
N MET A 85 12.24 15.44 -0.98
CA MET A 85 11.95 15.38 -2.42
C MET A 85 11.81 16.76 -3.07
N GLY A 86 11.80 17.84 -2.28
CA GLY A 86 11.59 19.20 -2.79
C GLY A 86 10.21 19.41 -3.43
N VAL A 87 9.16 18.77 -2.91
CA VAL A 87 7.78 18.84 -3.44
C VAL A 87 6.77 19.10 -2.33
N ASP A 88 5.55 19.50 -2.70
CA ASP A 88 4.49 19.72 -1.71
C ASP A 88 4.03 18.43 -1.01
N VAL A 89 3.65 18.56 0.27
CA VAL A 89 3.03 17.49 1.08
C VAL A 89 1.81 16.88 0.38
N ARG A 90 1.00 17.70 -0.31
CA ARG A 90 -0.15 17.23 -1.10
C ARG A 90 0.27 16.35 -2.27
N THR A 91 1.39 16.69 -2.91
CA THR A 91 1.95 15.93 -4.03
C THR A 91 2.45 14.57 -3.56
N VAL A 92 3.13 14.50 -2.42
CA VAL A 92 3.53 13.23 -1.79
C VAL A 92 2.30 12.40 -1.44
N SER A 93 1.32 12.97 -0.73
CA SER A 93 0.11 12.27 -0.31
C SER A 93 -0.66 11.67 -1.48
N ARG A 94 -0.85 12.46 -2.55
CA ARG A 94 -1.55 12.02 -3.77
C ARG A 94 -0.80 10.90 -4.47
N ASN A 95 0.50 11.05 -4.69
CA ASN A 95 1.29 10.04 -5.42
C ASN A 95 1.47 8.76 -4.62
N LYS A 96 1.62 8.85 -3.29
CA LYS A 96 1.61 7.68 -2.41
C LYS A 96 0.30 6.91 -2.51
N LYS A 97 -0.85 7.61 -2.47
CA LYS A 97 -2.16 6.97 -2.66
C LYS A 97 -2.28 6.33 -4.04
N ARG A 98 -1.87 7.03 -5.11
CA ARG A 98 -1.85 6.49 -6.48
C ARG A 98 -1.03 5.20 -6.56
N LEU A 99 0.17 5.19 -5.98
CA LEU A 99 1.06 4.03 -5.99
C LEU A 99 0.50 2.86 -5.20
N CYS A 100 -0.13 3.08 -4.05
CA CYS A 100 -0.81 1.99 -3.34
C CYS A 100 -1.93 1.35 -4.18
N ILE A 101 -2.69 2.16 -4.92
CA ILE A 101 -3.75 1.65 -5.82
C ILE A 101 -3.13 0.88 -6.99
N GLU A 102 -2.02 1.37 -7.55
CA GLU A 102 -1.29 0.68 -8.62
C GLU A 102 -0.72 -0.67 -8.15
N ILE A 103 -0.12 -0.71 -6.95
CA ILE A 103 0.35 -1.94 -6.33
C ILE A 103 -0.79 -2.95 -6.19
N TYR A 104 -1.97 -2.52 -5.72
CA TYR A 104 -3.15 -3.39 -5.64
C TYR A 104 -3.53 -3.97 -7.00
N ARG A 105 -3.61 -3.13 -8.04
CA ARG A 105 -3.98 -3.57 -9.39
C ARG A 105 -3.03 -4.65 -9.90
N ARG A 106 -1.72 -4.47 -9.70
CA ARG A 106 -0.69 -5.45 -10.10
C ARG A 106 -0.77 -6.74 -9.29
N LEU A 107 -1.09 -6.65 -8.00
CA LEU A 107 -1.29 -7.82 -7.14
C LEU A 107 -2.51 -8.64 -7.58
N GLU A 108 -3.58 -8.01 -8.07
CA GLU A 108 -4.76 -8.72 -8.57
C GLU A 108 -4.54 -9.37 -9.95
N THR A 109 -3.59 -8.86 -10.74
CA THR A 109 -3.28 -9.41 -12.08
C THR A 109 -2.20 -10.50 -12.08
N THR A 110 -1.58 -10.84 -10.94
CA THR A 110 -0.45 -11.80 -10.87
C THR A 110 -0.61 -12.93 -9.88
#